data_AF-A0A7W0M6Z8-F1
#
_entry.id   AF-A0A7W0M6Z8-F1
#
_cell.length_a   1.000
_cell.length_b   1.000
_cell.length_c   1.000
_cell.angle_alpha   90.00
_cell.angle_beta   90.00
_cell.angle_gamma   90.00
#
_symmetry.space_group_name_H-M   'P 1'
#
loop_
_entity.id
_entity.type
_entity.pdbx_description
1 polymer ?
#
loop_
_entity_poly.entity_id
_entity_poly.type
_entity_poly.pdbx_seq_one_letter_code
_entity_poly.pdbx_strand_id
1 'polypeptide(L)'
;MAKVLVVFSYLIAYTFGAYFRDASPKRKLMTGRFALSLVAAVLHLAVVGCGDSVALREKLAAAEQRATEAERRLAKVEAGLASSGAASNPARHNSSDAEIELDRIKTALAKFDELLVRTFGDHKRIDHDLRSLEHDAFADSDTDVALKTRFGDLRDQMPPFAEAAFLPRLNALSWAIRWREVVAESSDADRLSSIRHANDLFDLIDYAPETIPVPMVERCERLASGAALDALRDSAKLDHFTPQELGEMRVLLDRLTEVKLSESETQKLNAHQLRLASFESPDKNAGQDHFGSEYDRLNRAFATIENFEKKELLRAGLLRLSEESQNLEIALIFDSADADLSERVATVRAQIDQRVQKEIDDFSQAENRKVIIAREKYQRWALDQIREANKYAKLPEATAEVKRFFDRCETAKDNFNWLVTARYPAMRSILSKSTGVAVPSKGPISAEIQQAIFQKVDTTIAKYNYQDELGYAIVGEAIKTHLLAIDETLLDLPVAQLYRKAFDQGWNTLDDKPDAQFEIATTGITIPKKTLEQFANEE
;
A
#
# COMPACT_ATOMS: atom_id res chain seq x y z
N MET A 1 -13.06 -17.98 -14.13
CA MET A 1 -12.18 -17.53 -15.25
C MET A 1 -11.65 -18.66 -16.11
N ALA A 2 -10.91 -19.65 -15.58
CA ALA A 2 -10.28 -20.71 -16.39
C ALA A 2 -11.23 -21.49 -17.34
N LYS A 3 -12.46 -21.80 -16.89
CA LYS A 3 -13.49 -22.44 -17.74
C LYS A 3 -13.95 -21.55 -18.91
N VAL A 4 -13.96 -20.22 -18.72
CA VAL A 4 -14.33 -19.23 -19.74
C VAL A 4 -13.22 -19.11 -20.77
N LEU A 5 -11.95 -19.11 -20.32
CA LEU A 5 -10.78 -19.05 -21.21
C LEU A 5 -10.71 -20.27 -22.12
N VAL A 6 -10.89 -21.50 -21.61
CA VAL A 6 -10.88 -22.73 -22.43
C VAL A 6 -12.00 -22.73 -23.48
N VAL A 7 -13.22 -22.33 -23.10
CA VAL A 7 -14.35 -22.22 -24.04
C VAL A 7 -14.09 -21.15 -25.10
N PHE A 8 -13.49 -20.02 -24.72
CA PHE A 8 -13.09 -18.98 -25.67
C PHE A 8 -12.02 -19.46 -26.64
N SER A 9 -10.95 -20.11 -26.17
CA SER A 9 -9.89 -20.67 -27.03
C SER A 9 -10.45 -21.65 -28.06
N TYR A 10 -11.37 -22.52 -27.64
CA TYR A 10 -12.02 -23.50 -28.53
C TYR A 10 -12.94 -22.82 -29.56
N LEU A 11 -13.72 -21.81 -29.13
CA LEU A 11 -14.57 -21.03 -30.03
C LEU A 11 -13.74 -20.29 -31.08
N ILE A 12 -12.61 -19.71 -30.67
CA ILE A 12 -11.67 -19.02 -31.56
C ILE A 12 -11.07 -20.02 -32.55
N ALA A 13 -10.52 -21.14 -32.10
CA ALA A 13 -9.95 -22.15 -32.99
C ALA A 13 -10.97 -22.68 -34.02
N TYR A 14 -12.21 -22.93 -33.59
CA TYR A 14 -13.28 -23.43 -34.46
C TYR A 14 -13.77 -22.37 -35.47
N THR A 15 -14.04 -21.15 -35.01
CA THR A 15 -14.52 -20.06 -35.89
C THR A 15 -13.45 -19.64 -36.89
N PHE A 16 -12.18 -19.59 -36.50
CA PHE A 16 -11.09 -19.26 -37.42
C PHE A 16 -10.80 -20.41 -38.39
N GLY A 17 -10.81 -21.67 -37.95
CA GLY A 17 -10.59 -22.83 -38.83
C GLY A 17 -11.60 -22.94 -39.97
N ALA A 18 -12.88 -22.64 -39.71
CA ALA A 18 -13.93 -22.62 -40.72
C ALA A 18 -13.80 -21.41 -41.67
N TYR A 19 -13.46 -20.24 -41.15
CA TYR A 19 -13.35 -19.00 -41.93
C TYR A 19 -12.12 -19.00 -42.87
N PHE A 20 -11.06 -19.72 -42.50
CA PHE A 20 -9.80 -19.75 -43.26
C PHE A 20 -9.81 -20.63 -44.52
N ARG A 21 -10.79 -21.53 -44.71
CA ARG A 21 -10.83 -22.41 -45.90
C ARG A 21 -11.08 -21.60 -47.18
N ASP A 22 -12.03 -20.68 -47.18
CA ASP A 22 -12.50 -19.99 -48.40
C ASP A 22 -12.11 -18.50 -48.48
N ALA A 23 -11.37 -17.98 -47.50
CA ALA A 23 -10.97 -16.58 -47.48
C ALA A 23 -9.85 -16.27 -48.51
N SER A 24 -9.87 -15.07 -49.10
CA SER A 24 -8.76 -14.60 -49.94
C SER A 24 -7.46 -14.45 -49.13
N PRO A 25 -6.25 -14.53 -49.73
CA PRO A 25 -4.99 -14.44 -49.01
C PRO A 25 -4.86 -13.20 -48.10
N LYS A 26 -5.37 -12.05 -48.56
CA LYS A 26 -5.42 -10.81 -47.78
C LYS A 26 -6.35 -10.90 -46.57
N ARG A 27 -7.50 -11.59 -46.69
CA ARG A 27 -8.42 -11.84 -45.56
C ARG A 27 -7.83 -12.83 -44.58
N LYS A 28 -7.18 -13.91 -45.05
CA LYS A 28 -6.46 -14.89 -44.22
C LYS A 28 -5.39 -14.21 -43.36
N LEU A 29 -4.65 -13.25 -43.92
CA LEU A 29 -3.63 -12.50 -43.17
C LEU A 29 -4.23 -11.61 -42.07
N MET A 30 -5.29 -10.85 -42.38
CA MET A 30 -5.97 -10.01 -41.38
C MET A 30 -6.60 -10.83 -40.25
N THR A 31 -7.21 -11.99 -40.57
CA THR A 31 -7.76 -12.89 -39.55
C THR A 31 -6.66 -13.54 -38.72
N GLY A 32 -5.49 -13.84 -39.30
CA GLY A 32 -4.32 -14.33 -38.56
C GLY A 32 -3.79 -13.34 -37.53
N ARG A 33 -3.70 -12.04 -37.88
CA ARG A 33 -3.35 -10.97 -36.93
C ARG A 33 -4.37 -10.87 -35.79
N PHE A 34 -5.66 -10.87 -36.12
CA PHE A 34 -6.70 -10.81 -35.10
C PHE A 34 -6.65 -12.01 -34.14
N ALA A 35 -6.42 -13.22 -34.65
CA ALA A 35 -6.28 -14.42 -33.81
C ALA A 35 -5.05 -14.34 -32.89
N LEU A 36 -3.91 -13.86 -33.39
CA LEU A 36 -2.69 -13.66 -32.59
C LEU A 36 -2.89 -12.61 -31.49
N SER A 37 -3.49 -11.46 -31.81
CA SER A 37 -3.79 -10.42 -30.83
C SER A 37 -4.81 -10.88 -29.78
N LEU A 38 -5.78 -11.71 -30.17
CA LEU A 38 -6.76 -12.29 -29.26
C LEU A 38 -6.15 -13.35 -28.34
N VAL A 39 -5.25 -14.19 -28.85
CA VAL A 39 -4.47 -15.15 -28.03
C VAL A 39 -3.57 -14.41 -27.03
N ALA A 40 -2.91 -13.32 -27.45
CA ALA A 40 -2.12 -12.47 -26.56
C ALA A 40 -2.99 -11.85 -25.46
N ALA A 41 -4.19 -11.33 -25.79
CA ALA A 41 -5.12 -10.78 -24.80
C ALA A 41 -5.64 -11.83 -23.81
N VAL A 42 -5.94 -13.05 -24.28
CA VAL A 42 -6.37 -14.19 -23.46
C VAL A 42 -5.24 -14.67 -22.53
N LEU A 43 -4.00 -14.70 -23.01
CA LEU A 43 -2.80 -14.98 -22.24
C LEU A 43 -2.55 -13.93 -21.16
N HIS A 44 -2.71 -12.65 -21.50
CA HIS A 44 -2.57 -11.55 -20.56
C HIS A 44 -3.61 -11.61 -19.44
N LEU A 45 -4.87 -11.92 -19.78
CA LEU A 45 -5.97 -12.13 -18.83
C LEU A 45 -5.76 -13.38 -17.95
N ALA A 46 -5.15 -14.44 -18.49
CA ALA A 46 -4.81 -15.63 -17.71
C ALA A 46 -3.70 -15.35 -16.67
N VAL A 47 -2.72 -14.51 -17.00
CA VAL A 47 -1.65 -14.10 -16.06
C VAL A 47 -2.17 -13.16 -14.98
N VAL A 48 -3.05 -12.23 -15.31
CA VAL A 48 -3.74 -11.40 -14.31
C VAL A 48 -4.59 -12.26 -13.37
N GLY A 49 -5.10 -13.41 -13.83
CA GLY A 49 -5.93 -14.31 -13.01
C GLY A 49 -5.20 -15.39 -12.21
N CYS A 50 -3.91 -15.65 -12.45
CA CYS A 50 -3.19 -16.79 -11.85
C CYS A 50 -2.12 -16.43 -10.80
N GLY A 51 -1.94 -15.15 -10.46
CA GLY A 51 -0.97 -14.73 -9.45
C GLY A 51 0.51 -14.89 -9.86
N ASP A 52 1.40 -14.36 -9.03
CA ASP A 52 2.82 -14.04 -9.30
C ASP A 52 3.77 -15.24 -9.48
N SER A 53 3.42 -16.19 -10.34
CA SER A 53 4.36 -17.24 -10.74
C SER A 53 5.40 -16.70 -11.73
N VAL A 54 6.62 -16.48 -11.25
CA VAL A 54 7.78 -16.04 -12.06
C VAL A 54 8.03 -17.00 -13.23
N ALA A 55 7.92 -18.31 -13.01
CA ALA A 55 8.08 -19.32 -14.06
C ALA A 55 6.98 -19.24 -15.13
N LEU A 56 5.77 -18.81 -14.76
CA LEU A 56 4.68 -18.58 -15.71
C LEU A 56 4.90 -17.28 -16.50
N ARG A 57 5.41 -16.22 -15.84
CA ARG A 57 5.77 -14.94 -16.48
C ARG A 57 6.91 -15.10 -17.49
N GLU A 58 7.93 -15.89 -17.20
CA GLU A 58 9.03 -16.16 -18.14
C GLU A 58 8.54 -16.93 -19.37
N LYS A 59 7.70 -17.96 -19.18
CA LYS A 59 7.09 -18.70 -20.28
C LYS A 59 6.12 -17.82 -21.09
N LEU A 60 5.42 -16.90 -20.43
CA LEU A 60 4.54 -15.93 -21.08
C LEU A 60 5.34 -14.92 -21.91
N ALA A 61 6.39 -14.33 -21.33
CA ALA A 61 7.26 -13.37 -22.02
C ALA A 61 7.91 -14.01 -23.25
N ALA A 62 8.33 -15.28 -23.14
CA ALA A 62 8.83 -16.04 -24.29
C ALA A 62 7.74 -16.27 -25.35
N ALA A 63 6.48 -16.48 -24.96
CA ALA A 63 5.35 -16.62 -25.89
C ALA A 63 4.97 -15.29 -26.55
N GLU A 64 4.94 -14.18 -25.82
CA GLU A 64 4.68 -12.83 -26.31
C GLU A 64 5.78 -12.37 -27.27
N GLN A 65 7.04 -12.69 -26.97
CA GLN A 65 8.17 -12.40 -27.85
C GLN A 65 8.03 -13.16 -29.18
N ARG A 66 7.64 -14.44 -29.13
CA ARG A 66 7.38 -15.26 -30.32
C ARG A 66 6.18 -14.75 -31.13
N ALA A 67 5.11 -14.33 -30.45
CA ALA A 67 3.92 -13.75 -31.10
C ALA A 67 4.27 -12.42 -31.79
N THR A 68 5.02 -11.55 -31.11
CA THR A 68 5.49 -10.27 -31.66
C THR A 68 6.43 -10.48 -32.85
N GLU A 69 7.31 -11.49 -32.77
CA GLU A 69 8.18 -11.84 -33.89
C GLU A 69 7.40 -12.39 -35.09
N ALA A 70 6.36 -13.21 -34.84
CA ALA A 70 5.44 -13.67 -35.87
C ALA A 70 4.69 -12.50 -36.52
N GLU A 71 4.21 -11.51 -35.75
CA GLU A 71 3.58 -10.30 -36.28
C GLU A 71 4.54 -9.46 -37.14
N ARG A 72 5.81 -9.31 -36.71
CA ARG A 72 6.84 -8.62 -37.50
C ARG A 72 7.14 -9.34 -38.81
N ARG A 73 7.19 -10.67 -38.79
CA ARG A 73 7.40 -11.48 -40.00
C ARG A 73 6.20 -11.37 -40.95
N LEU A 74 4.98 -11.40 -40.42
CA LEU A 74 3.75 -11.14 -41.18
C LEU A 74 3.73 -9.75 -41.81
N ALA A 75 4.10 -8.71 -41.06
CA ALA A 75 4.19 -7.33 -41.58
C ALA A 75 5.24 -7.19 -42.70
N LYS A 76 6.36 -7.91 -42.64
CA LYS A 76 7.35 -7.96 -43.74
C LYS A 76 6.79 -8.63 -44.99
N VAL A 77 6.02 -9.71 -44.82
CA VAL A 77 5.33 -10.38 -45.94
C VAL A 77 4.29 -9.44 -46.56
N GLU A 78 3.53 -8.69 -45.77
CA GLU A 78 2.59 -7.66 -46.24
C GLU A 78 3.29 -6.56 -47.05
N ALA A 79 4.39 -6.03 -46.54
CA ALA A 79 5.17 -5.00 -47.24
C ALA A 79 5.75 -5.52 -48.57
N GLY A 80 6.24 -6.77 -48.59
CA GLY A 80 6.71 -7.43 -49.79
C GLY A 80 5.60 -7.59 -50.84
N LEU A 81 4.42 -8.05 -50.43
CA LEU A 81 3.25 -8.20 -51.31
C LEU A 81 2.70 -6.85 -51.83
N ALA A 82 2.78 -5.79 -51.02
CA ALA A 82 2.38 -4.44 -51.44
C ALA A 82 3.37 -3.83 -52.44
N SER A 83 4.67 -4.12 -52.28
CA SER A 83 5.73 -3.63 -53.17
C SER A 83 5.77 -4.35 -54.53
N SER A 84 5.28 -5.59 -54.63
CA SER A 84 5.24 -6.36 -55.88
C SER A 84 4.05 -6.03 -56.78
N GLY A 85 3.29 -4.96 -56.49
CA GLY A 85 2.10 -4.54 -57.23
C GLY A 85 2.36 -3.89 -58.59
N ALA A 86 3.63 -3.73 -59.01
CA ALA A 86 4.01 -3.24 -60.32
C ALA A 86 5.07 -4.15 -60.94
N ALA A 87 4.72 -4.75 -62.09
CA ALA A 87 5.50 -5.65 -62.95
C ALA A 87 5.49 -7.16 -62.59
N SER A 88 4.91 -7.90 -63.54
CA SER A 88 4.93 -9.35 -63.81
C SER A 88 5.72 -10.29 -62.88
N ASN A 89 4.96 -11.17 -62.23
CA ASN A 89 5.25 -12.58 -61.93
C ASN A 89 6.37 -12.91 -60.90
N PRO A 90 6.02 -12.93 -59.60
CA PRO A 90 6.58 -13.92 -58.67
C PRO A 90 5.51 -14.45 -57.70
N ALA A 91 4.44 -15.09 -58.19
CA ALA A 91 3.32 -15.51 -57.32
C ALA A 91 3.41 -16.97 -56.80
N ARG A 92 4.37 -17.79 -57.25
CA ARG A 92 4.40 -19.23 -56.92
C ARG A 92 5.38 -19.68 -55.82
N HIS A 93 6.44 -18.93 -55.52
CA HIS A 93 7.38 -19.34 -54.46
C HIS A 93 7.01 -18.82 -53.06
N ASN A 94 6.26 -17.73 -52.94
CA ASN A 94 5.92 -17.15 -51.63
C ASN A 94 4.70 -17.80 -50.94
N SER A 95 3.90 -18.63 -51.64
CA SER A 95 2.73 -19.28 -51.01
C SER A 95 3.10 -20.55 -50.24
N SER A 96 4.12 -21.29 -50.69
CA SER A 96 4.61 -22.52 -50.06
C SER A 96 5.18 -22.24 -48.67
N ASP A 97 6.01 -21.20 -48.54
CA ASP A 97 6.63 -20.84 -47.27
C ASP A 97 5.61 -20.32 -46.24
N ALA A 98 4.57 -19.63 -46.72
CA ALA A 98 3.46 -19.19 -45.88
C ALA A 98 2.60 -20.36 -45.38
N GLU A 99 2.38 -21.39 -46.19
CA GLU A 99 1.64 -22.60 -45.78
C GLU A 99 2.43 -23.45 -44.78
N ILE A 100 3.74 -23.62 -44.99
CA ILE A 100 4.62 -24.35 -44.07
C ILE A 100 4.65 -23.66 -42.70
N GLU A 101 4.73 -22.33 -42.65
CA GLU A 101 4.69 -21.61 -41.37
C GLU A 101 3.32 -21.63 -40.70
N LEU A 102 2.23 -21.60 -41.47
CA LEU A 102 0.88 -21.75 -40.91
C LEU A 102 0.72 -23.12 -40.21
N ASP A 103 1.28 -24.18 -40.77
CA ASP A 103 1.18 -25.54 -40.22
C ASP A 103 2.04 -25.75 -38.97
N ARG A 104 3.22 -25.11 -38.92
CA ARG A 104 4.05 -25.01 -37.72
C ARG A 104 3.32 -24.31 -36.57
N ILE A 105 2.65 -23.21 -36.86
CA ILE A 105 1.85 -22.46 -35.88
C ILE A 105 0.70 -23.33 -35.34
N LYS A 106 -0.02 -24.05 -36.20
CA LYS A 106 -1.11 -24.95 -35.78
C LYS A 106 -0.63 -26.08 -34.87
N THR A 107 0.51 -26.69 -35.20
CA THR A 107 1.08 -27.79 -34.40
C THR A 107 1.55 -27.29 -33.03
N ALA A 108 2.12 -26.09 -32.97
CA ALA A 108 2.50 -25.46 -31.70
C ALA A 108 1.28 -25.15 -30.82
N LEU A 109 0.18 -24.68 -31.41
CA LEU A 109 -1.07 -24.41 -30.70
C LEU A 109 -1.72 -25.68 -30.13
N ALA A 110 -1.75 -26.78 -30.89
CA ALA A 110 -2.33 -28.05 -30.41
C ALA A 110 -1.58 -28.63 -29.20
N LYS A 111 -0.24 -28.57 -29.20
CA LYS A 111 0.59 -29.00 -28.06
C LYS A 111 0.40 -28.09 -26.84
N PHE A 112 0.11 -26.81 -27.06
CA PHE A 112 -0.16 -25.86 -26.00
C PHE A 112 -1.52 -26.16 -25.32
N ASP A 113 -2.56 -26.45 -26.10
CA ASP A 113 -3.88 -26.82 -25.58
C ASP A 113 -3.83 -28.10 -24.71
N GLU A 114 -3.11 -29.13 -25.15
CA GLU A 114 -2.93 -30.37 -24.37
C GLU A 114 -2.25 -30.08 -23.02
N LEU A 115 -1.23 -29.23 -23.02
CA LEU A 115 -0.49 -28.83 -21.83
C LEU A 115 -1.35 -27.99 -20.88
N LEU A 116 -2.18 -27.09 -21.40
CA LEU A 116 -3.15 -26.34 -20.61
C LEU A 116 -4.20 -27.26 -19.98
N VAL A 117 -4.80 -28.18 -20.74
CA VAL A 117 -5.84 -29.08 -20.24
C VAL A 117 -5.32 -29.96 -19.10
N ARG A 118 -4.10 -30.51 -19.25
CA ARG A 118 -3.46 -31.31 -18.20
C ARG A 118 -3.15 -30.48 -16.95
N THR A 119 -2.53 -29.31 -17.13
CA THR A 119 -2.15 -28.42 -16.02
C THR A 119 -3.38 -27.92 -15.24
N PHE A 120 -4.45 -27.53 -15.92
CA PHE A 120 -5.70 -27.11 -15.28
C PHE A 120 -6.50 -28.26 -14.67
N GLY A 121 -6.40 -29.46 -15.23
CA GLY A 121 -7.00 -30.68 -14.67
C GLY A 121 -6.39 -31.04 -13.33
N ASP A 122 -5.06 -31.12 -13.29
CA ASP A 122 -4.30 -31.43 -12.07
C ASP A 122 -4.54 -30.38 -10.97
N HIS A 123 -4.56 -29.08 -11.34
CA HIS A 123 -4.80 -28.00 -10.38
C HIS A 123 -6.19 -28.07 -9.71
N LYS A 124 -7.24 -28.44 -10.44
CA LYS A 124 -8.59 -28.58 -9.87
C LYS A 124 -8.73 -29.77 -8.94
N ARG A 125 -8.07 -30.88 -9.28
CA ARG A 125 -8.07 -32.08 -8.42
C ARG A 125 -7.38 -31.77 -7.10
N ILE A 126 -6.19 -31.15 -7.17
CA ILE A 126 -5.42 -30.74 -5.99
C ILE A 126 -6.21 -29.74 -5.12
N ASP A 127 -6.84 -28.73 -5.72
CA ASP A 127 -7.68 -27.78 -4.98
C ASP A 127 -8.86 -28.47 -4.26
N HIS A 128 -9.52 -29.42 -4.92
CA HIS A 128 -10.61 -30.18 -4.32
C HIS A 128 -10.13 -31.02 -3.11
N ASP A 129 -9.02 -31.74 -3.26
CA ASP A 129 -8.48 -32.61 -2.22
C ASP A 129 -7.97 -31.78 -1.02
N LEU A 130 -7.35 -30.61 -1.27
CA LEU A 130 -6.95 -29.66 -0.23
C LEU A 130 -8.15 -29.15 0.56
N ARG A 131 -9.27 -28.80 -0.10
CA ARG A 131 -10.47 -28.33 0.61
C ARG A 131 -11.08 -29.40 1.51
N SER A 132 -11.06 -30.65 1.05
CA SER A 132 -11.51 -31.77 1.90
C SER A 132 -10.60 -31.92 3.12
N LEU A 133 -9.29 -31.86 2.94
CA LEU A 133 -8.35 -31.95 4.06
C LEU A 133 -8.47 -30.77 5.02
N GLU A 134 -8.69 -29.55 4.53
CA GLU A 134 -8.89 -28.36 5.37
C GLU A 134 -10.17 -28.51 6.20
N HIS A 135 -11.25 -28.98 5.59
CA HIS A 135 -12.48 -29.24 6.31
C HIS A 135 -12.26 -30.25 7.44
N ASP A 136 -11.57 -31.35 7.15
CA ASP A 136 -11.31 -32.41 8.14
C ASP A 136 -10.32 -31.97 9.23
N ALA A 137 -9.29 -31.19 8.88
CA ALA A 137 -8.27 -30.67 9.81
C ALA A 137 -8.80 -29.58 10.73
N PHE A 138 -9.77 -28.79 10.27
CA PHE A 138 -10.35 -27.69 11.03
C PHE A 138 -11.66 -28.05 11.75
N ALA A 139 -12.27 -29.20 11.43
CA ALA A 139 -13.41 -29.75 12.16
C ALA A 139 -12.94 -30.68 13.30
N ASP A 140 -13.51 -30.57 14.51
CA ASP A 140 -13.19 -31.43 15.68
C ASP A 140 -13.58 -32.92 15.46
N SER A 141 -12.94 -33.61 14.53
CA SER A 141 -13.14 -35.03 14.23
C SER A 141 -11.95 -35.89 14.68
N ASP A 142 -12.25 -37.09 15.20
CA ASP A 142 -11.36 -38.00 15.93
C ASP A 142 -10.36 -38.81 15.05
N THR A 143 -9.98 -38.35 13.85
CA THR A 143 -9.18 -39.19 12.91
C THR A 143 -7.86 -38.58 12.47
N ASP A 144 -6.98 -38.27 13.43
CA ASP A 144 -5.69 -37.61 13.19
C ASP A 144 -4.72 -38.44 12.32
N VAL A 145 -4.71 -39.78 12.47
CA VAL A 145 -3.85 -40.68 11.67
C VAL A 145 -4.26 -40.71 10.19
N ALA A 146 -5.56 -40.72 9.91
CA ALA A 146 -6.09 -40.75 8.55
C ALA A 146 -5.82 -39.43 7.82
N LEU A 147 -5.96 -38.30 8.54
CA LEU A 147 -5.67 -36.97 8.04
C LEU A 147 -4.20 -36.81 7.63
N LYS A 148 -3.27 -37.24 8.50
CA LYS A 148 -1.83 -37.20 8.23
C LYS A 148 -1.43 -38.03 7.01
N THR A 149 -1.99 -39.23 6.88
CA THR A 149 -1.72 -40.13 5.75
C THR A 149 -2.17 -39.49 4.44
N ARG A 150 -3.42 -38.98 4.39
CA ARG A 150 -3.97 -38.34 3.19
C ARG A 150 -3.22 -37.06 2.81
N PHE A 151 -2.74 -36.28 3.78
CA PHE A 151 -1.91 -35.10 3.52
C PHE A 151 -0.55 -35.48 2.91
N GLY A 152 0.09 -36.53 3.42
CA GLY A 152 1.34 -37.06 2.86
C GLY A 152 1.17 -37.50 1.40
N ASP A 153 0.14 -38.30 1.12
CA ASP A 153 -0.18 -38.79 -0.23
C ASP A 153 -0.43 -37.64 -1.22
N LEU A 154 -1.12 -36.58 -0.79
CA LEU A 154 -1.39 -35.42 -1.63
C LEU A 154 -0.10 -34.65 -1.95
N ARG A 155 0.80 -34.48 -0.97
CA ARG A 155 2.08 -33.78 -1.16
C ARG A 155 2.97 -34.54 -2.15
N ASP A 156 3.06 -35.86 -2.00
CA ASP A 156 3.91 -36.70 -2.84
C ASP A 156 3.40 -36.78 -4.29
N GLN A 157 2.09 -36.62 -4.50
CA GLN A 157 1.46 -36.57 -5.83
C GLN A 157 1.46 -35.17 -6.47
N MET A 158 1.88 -34.13 -5.74
CA MET A 158 1.81 -32.75 -6.21
C MET A 158 2.99 -32.41 -7.13
N PRO A 159 2.74 -31.93 -8.36
CA PRO A 159 3.83 -31.49 -9.21
C PRO A 159 4.45 -30.18 -8.66
N PRO A 160 5.76 -29.93 -8.85
CA PRO A 160 6.47 -28.80 -8.22
C PRO A 160 5.88 -27.41 -8.52
N PHE A 161 5.28 -27.24 -9.70
CA PHE A 161 4.64 -25.97 -10.08
C PHE A 161 3.33 -25.70 -9.32
N ALA A 162 2.63 -26.76 -8.89
CA ALA A 162 1.39 -26.66 -8.11
C ALA A 162 1.71 -26.48 -6.64
N GLU A 163 2.80 -27.09 -6.15
CA GLU A 163 3.29 -26.93 -4.78
C GLU A 163 3.50 -25.45 -4.43
N ALA A 164 4.16 -24.68 -5.29
CA ALA A 164 4.34 -23.24 -5.08
C ALA A 164 3.02 -22.46 -5.01
N ALA A 165 2.01 -22.85 -5.80
CA ALA A 165 0.70 -22.17 -5.82
C ALA A 165 -0.17 -22.51 -4.59
N PHE A 166 0.04 -23.68 -3.99
CA PHE A 166 -0.73 -24.17 -2.83
C PHE A 166 0.06 -24.14 -1.52
N LEU A 167 1.32 -23.73 -1.54
CA LEU A 167 2.22 -23.71 -0.39
C LEU A 167 1.60 -23.05 0.86
N PRO A 168 0.90 -21.90 0.77
CA PRO A 168 0.26 -21.29 1.94
C PRO A 168 -0.80 -22.18 2.60
N ARG A 169 -1.51 -22.98 1.80
CA ARG A 169 -2.56 -23.90 2.28
C ARG A 169 -1.96 -25.21 2.81
N LEU A 170 -0.90 -25.69 2.16
CA LEU A 170 -0.13 -26.85 2.63
C LEU A 170 0.52 -26.58 3.98
N ASN A 171 1.09 -25.39 4.19
CA ASN A 171 1.66 -24.98 5.47
C ASN A 171 0.57 -24.91 6.56
N ALA A 172 -0.60 -24.34 6.24
CA ALA A 172 -1.73 -24.30 7.16
C ALA A 172 -2.19 -25.71 7.61
N LEU A 173 -2.30 -26.64 6.67
CA LEU A 173 -2.65 -28.03 6.96
C LEU A 173 -1.58 -28.73 7.79
N SER A 174 -0.31 -28.57 7.46
CA SER A 174 0.80 -29.15 8.21
C SER A 174 0.82 -28.64 9.66
N TRP A 175 0.56 -27.36 9.85
CA TRP A 175 0.45 -26.75 11.17
C TRP A 175 -0.72 -27.33 11.97
N ALA A 176 -1.91 -27.41 11.37
CA ALA A 176 -3.10 -27.92 12.04
C ALA A 176 -2.99 -29.40 12.45
N ILE A 177 -2.36 -30.22 11.61
CA ILE A 177 -2.04 -31.62 11.95
C ILE A 177 -1.09 -31.67 13.14
N ARG A 178 -0.02 -30.86 13.14
CA ARG A 178 0.94 -30.83 14.24
C ARG A 178 0.32 -30.34 15.55
N TRP A 179 -0.53 -29.32 15.49
CA TRP A 179 -1.27 -28.84 16.65
C TRP A 179 -2.11 -29.93 17.30
N ARG A 180 -2.85 -30.72 16.51
CA ARG A 180 -3.62 -31.87 17.00
C ARG A 180 -2.76 -32.93 17.65
N GLU A 181 -1.61 -33.26 17.05
CA GLU A 181 -0.66 -34.21 17.65
C GLU A 181 -0.21 -33.75 19.03
N VAL A 182 0.23 -32.49 19.15
CA VAL A 182 0.68 -31.95 20.44
C VAL A 182 -0.45 -31.94 21.47
N VAL A 183 -1.68 -31.56 21.07
CA VAL A 183 -2.85 -31.62 21.96
C VAL A 183 -3.20 -33.05 22.38
N ALA A 184 -3.07 -34.05 21.50
CA ALA A 184 -3.34 -35.45 21.83
C ALA A 184 -2.26 -36.06 22.74
N GLU A 185 -1.01 -35.61 22.63
CA GLU A 185 0.13 -36.02 23.45
C GLU A 185 0.01 -35.55 24.93
N SER A 186 -0.98 -34.72 25.28
CA SER A 186 -1.16 -34.11 26.61
C SER A 186 -1.61 -35.09 27.73
N SER A 187 -1.47 -36.40 27.55
CA SER A 187 -2.08 -37.42 28.40
C SER A 187 -1.16 -38.09 29.43
N ASP A 188 0.09 -37.63 29.60
CA ASP A 188 1.04 -38.19 30.57
C ASP A 188 1.38 -37.23 31.74
N ALA A 189 1.20 -37.73 32.97
CA ALA A 189 1.12 -36.99 34.22
C ALA A 189 2.48 -36.75 34.92
N ASP A 190 3.47 -36.18 34.23
CA ASP A 190 4.71 -35.69 34.85
C ASP A 190 4.84 -34.14 34.71
N ARG A 191 5.49 -33.50 35.68
CA ARG A 191 5.62 -32.04 35.76
C ARG A 191 6.49 -31.48 34.63
N LEU A 192 7.60 -32.15 34.33
CA LEU A 192 8.49 -31.78 33.24
C LEU A 192 7.81 -32.00 31.87
N SER A 193 6.92 -32.99 31.76
CA SER A 193 6.11 -33.16 30.55
C SER A 193 5.07 -32.06 30.42
N SER A 194 4.46 -31.57 31.51
CA SER A 194 3.52 -30.43 31.47
C SER A 194 4.20 -29.10 31.06
N ILE A 195 5.39 -28.80 31.59
CA ILE A 195 6.15 -27.59 31.22
C ILE A 195 6.58 -27.64 29.75
N ARG A 196 7.08 -28.79 29.27
CA ARG A 196 7.45 -28.98 27.86
C ARG A 196 6.24 -28.90 26.94
N HIS A 197 5.14 -29.55 27.32
CA HIS A 197 3.90 -29.50 26.56
C HIS A 197 3.37 -28.07 26.38
N ALA A 198 3.43 -27.23 27.42
CA ALA A 198 3.07 -25.82 27.32
C ALA A 198 4.00 -25.05 26.35
N ASN A 199 5.32 -25.30 26.41
CA ASN A 199 6.28 -24.70 25.48
C ASN A 199 6.07 -25.17 24.03
N ASP A 200 5.78 -26.45 23.81
CA ASP A 200 5.50 -27.01 22.47
C ASP A 200 4.26 -26.37 21.84
N LEU A 201 3.24 -26.05 22.64
CA LEU A 201 2.06 -25.31 22.18
C LEU A 201 2.39 -23.84 21.85
N PHE A 202 3.24 -23.18 22.63
CA PHE A 202 3.70 -21.83 22.31
C PHE A 202 4.58 -21.80 21.05
N ASP A 203 5.48 -22.76 20.87
CA ASP A 203 6.27 -22.90 19.65
C ASP A 203 5.36 -23.05 18.44
N LEU A 204 4.27 -23.82 18.56
CA LEU A 204 3.30 -23.90 17.47
C LEU A 204 2.67 -22.55 17.14
N ILE A 205 2.31 -21.74 18.14
CA ILE A 205 1.74 -20.41 17.91
C ILE A 205 2.74 -19.51 17.17
N ASP A 206 4.01 -19.54 17.57
CA ASP A 206 5.08 -18.74 16.94
C ASP A 206 5.30 -19.08 15.46
N TYR A 207 5.05 -20.34 15.07
CA TYR A 207 5.16 -20.83 13.69
C TYR A 207 3.82 -20.88 12.93
N ALA A 208 2.76 -20.27 13.44
CA ALA A 208 1.44 -20.29 12.78
C ALA A 208 1.46 -19.52 11.44
N PRO A 209 1.11 -20.18 10.31
CA PRO A 209 0.96 -19.48 9.03
C PRO A 209 -0.17 -18.44 9.09
N GLU A 210 -0.01 -17.32 8.39
CA GLU A 210 -1.04 -16.25 8.28
C GLU A 210 -2.40 -16.75 7.73
N THR A 211 -2.40 -17.90 7.05
CA THR A 211 -3.59 -18.52 6.44
C THR A 211 -4.42 -19.34 7.42
N ILE A 212 -3.98 -19.52 8.67
CA ILE A 212 -4.73 -20.25 9.70
C ILE A 212 -5.95 -19.43 10.17
N PRO A 213 -7.12 -20.05 10.36
CA PRO A 213 -8.25 -19.37 10.97
C PRO A 213 -7.93 -18.85 12.39
N VAL A 214 -8.12 -17.55 12.61
CA VAL A 214 -7.92 -16.88 13.92
C VAL A 214 -8.52 -17.65 15.10
N PRO A 215 -9.75 -18.20 15.03
CA PRO A 215 -10.33 -18.95 16.16
C PRO A 215 -9.53 -20.19 16.59
N MET A 216 -8.73 -20.78 15.69
CA MET A 216 -7.85 -21.90 16.02
C MET A 216 -6.58 -21.45 16.73
N VAL A 217 -5.98 -20.35 16.28
CA VAL A 217 -4.83 -19.75 16.98
C VAL A 217 -5.24 -19.35 18.40
N GLU A 218 -6.38 -18.66 18.55
CA GLU A 218 -6.94 -18.29 19.86
C GLU A 218 -7.28 -19.51 20.73
N ARG A 219 -7.67 -20.64 20.11
CA ARG A 219 -7.87 -21.90 20.85
C ARG A 219 -6.54 -22.50 21.30
N CYS A 220 -5.52 -22.48 20.45
CA CYS A 220 -4.16 -22.92 20.78
C CYS A 220 -3.57 -22.06 21.91
N GLU A 221 -3.66 -20.73 21.81
CA GLU A 221 -3.22 -19.77 22.84
C GLU A 221 -3.89 -20.02 24.19
N ARG A 222 -5.20 -20.28 24.19
CA ARG A 222 -5.93 -20.61 25.43
C ARG A 222 -5.47 -21.93 26.04
N LEU A 223 -5.21 -22.95 25.22
CA LEU A 223 -4.71 -24.24 25.69
C LEU A 223 -3.26 -24.12 26.20
N ALA A 224 -2.40 -23.40 25.48
CA ALA A 224 -1.01 -23.13 25.86
C ALA A 224 -0.94 -22.36 27.18
N SER A 225 -1.73 -21.28 27.31
CA SER A 225 -1.80 -20.46 28.51
C SER A 225 -2.36 -21.24 29.70
N GLY A 226 -3.42 -22.04 29.48
CA GLY A 226 -4.00 -22.90 30.51
C GLY A 226 -2.99 -23.94 31.01
N ALA A 227 -2.34 -24.65 30.09
CA ALA A 227 -1.31 -25.63 30.42
C ALA A 227 -0.11 -25.00 31.16
N ALA A 228 0.33 -23.81 30.74
CA ALA A 228 1.41 -23.08 31.39
C ALA A 228 1.04 -22.63 32.81
N LEU A 229 -0.18 -22.12 33.00
CA LEU A 229 -0.68 -21.72 34.31
C LEU A 229 -0.86 -22.91 35.25
N ASP A 230 -1.33 -24.05 34.75
CA ASP A 230 -1.45 -25.28 35.54
C ASP A 230 -0.06 -25.81 35.92
N ALA A 231 0.90 -25.81 34.99
CA ALA A 231 2.28 -26.20 35.25
C ALA A 231 2.94 -25.28 36.30
N LEU A 232 2.75 -23.97 36.20
CA LEU A 232 3.23 -22.99 37.18
C LEU A 232 2.54 -23.21 38.55
N ARG A 233 1.24 -23.46 38.57
CA ARG A 233 0.50 -23.72 39.82
C ARG A 233 0.99 -24.99 40.53
N ASP A 234 1.23 -26.06 39.78
CA ASP A 234 1.75 -27.30 40.35
C ASP A 234 3.20 -27.14 40.81
N SER A 235 3.98 -26.32 40.11
CA SER A 235 5.33 -25.94 40.53
C SER A 235 5.34 -25.09 41.82
N ALA A 236 4.31 -24.27 42.07
CA ALA A 236 4.19 -23.44 43.28
C ALA A 236 4.03 -24.25 44.57
N LYS A 237 3.64 -25.52 44.48
CA LYS A 237 3.46 -26.43 45.62
C LYS A 237 4.78 -27.01 46.14
N LEU A 238 5.90 -26.71 45.48
CA LEU A 238 7.21 -27.26 45.81
C LEU A 238 8.07 -26.27 46.59
N ASP A 239 8.94 -26.83 47.43
CA ASP A 239 9.83 -26.06 48.31
C ASP A 239 11.18 -25.74 47.66
N HIS A 240 11.57 -26.49 46.61
CA HIS A 240 12.89 -26.39 45.96
C HIS A 240 12.76 -26.65 44.44
N PHE A 241 13.62 -26.00 43.65
CA PHE A 241 13.66 -26.11 42.18
C PHE A 241 15.07 -26.49 41.72
N THR A 242 15.17 -27.29 40.67
CA THR A 242 16.46 -27.49 39.98
C THR A 242 16.77 -26.32 39.04
N PRO A 243 18.06 -26.04 38.73
CA PRO A 243 18.43 -24.97 37.79
C PRO A 243 17.79 -25.11 36.40
N GLN A 244 17.57 -26.34 35.94
CA GLN A 244 16.91 -26.61 34.66
C GLN A 244 15.42 -26.24 34.72
N GLU A 245 14.71 -26.62 35.78
CA GLU A 245 13.30 -26.25 35.97
C GLU A 245 13.12 -24.73 36.10
N LEU A 246 14.04 -24.04 36.77
CA LEU A 246 14.04 -22.58 36.86
C LEU A 246 14.20 -21.93 35.47
N GLY A 247 15.08 -22.47 34.63
CA GLY A 247 15.26 -22.03 33.25
C GLY A 247 14.01 -22.23 32.39
N GLU A 248 13.41 -23.43 32.44
CA GLU A 248 12.20 -23.74 31.66
C GLU A 248 10.98 -22.93 32.15
N MET A 249 10.87 -22.65 33.46
CA MET A 249 9.84 -21.78 34.02
C MET A 249 10.02 -20.31 33.61
N ARG A 250 11.26 -19.81 33.52
CA ARG A 250 11.52 -18.45 33.04
C ARG A 250 11.06 -18.27 31.60
N VAL A 251 11.37 -19.23 30.74
CA VAL A 251 10.90 -19.23 29.33
C VAL A 251 9.37 -19.21 29.26
N LEU A 252 8.68 -20.00 30.08
CA LEU A 252 7.21 -19.97 30.13
C LEU A 252 6.64 -18.64 30.63
N LEU A 253 7.28 -18.03 31.64
CA LEU A 253 6.83 -16.75 32.18
C LEU A 253 7.01 -15.62 31.17
N ASP A 254 8.15 -15.59 30.47
CA ASP A 254 8.40 -14.60 29.41
C ASP A 254 7.32 -14.73 28.32
N ARG A 255 7.01 -15.95 27.87
CA ARG A 255 5.94 -16.16 26.86
C ARG A 255 4.55 -15.79 27.37
N LEU A 256 4.23 -16.04 28.64
CA LEU A 256 2.96 -15.64 29.23
C LEU A 256 2.79 -14.11 29.35
N THR A 257 3.88 -13.34 29.47
CA THR A 257 3.80 -11.87 29.48
C THR A 257 3.41 -11.27 28.13
N GLU A 258 3.62 -12.01 27.04
CA GLU A 258 3.27 -11.58 25.68
C GLU A 258 1.81 -11.88 25.33
N VAL A 259 1.12 -12.70 26.13
CA VAL A 259 -0.28 -13.09 25.92
C VAL A 259 -1.24 -12.19 26.70
N LYS A 260 -2.40 -11.88 26.11
CA LYS A 260 -3.49 -11.15 26.80
C LYS A 260 -4.17 -12.03 27.84
N LEU A 261 -3.63 -12.03 29.05
CA LEU A 261 -4.20 -12.70 30.20
C LEU A 261 -5.33 -11.87 30.85
N SER A 262 -6.26 -12.54 31.55
CA SER A 262 -7.21 -11.83 32.40
C SER A 262 -6.49 -11.15 33.58
N GLU A 263 -7.13 -10.17 34.21
CA GLU A 263 -6.57 -9.46 35.37
C GLU A 263 -6.19 -10.42 36.51
N SER A 264 -7.00 -11.46 36.75
CA SER A 264 -6.71 -12.50 37.75
C SER A 264 -5.53 -13.40 37.37
N GLU A 265 -5.34 -13.70 36.08
CA GLU A 265 -4.21 -14.51 35.60
C GLU A 265 -2.91 -13.72 35.57
N THR A 266 -2.98 -12.43 35.23
CA THR A 266 -1.86 -11.49 35.31
C THR A 266 -1.36 -11.35 36.74
N GLN A 267 -2.26 -11.27 37.73
CA GLN A 267 -1.90 -11.25 39.15
C GLN A 267 -1.19 -12.55 39.58
N LYS A 268 -1.63 -13.71 39.09
CA LYS A 268 -0.97 -15.00 39.35
C LYS A 268 0.40 -15.07 38.70
N LEU A 269 0.54 -14.57 37.47
CA LEU A 269 1.80 -14.52 36.74
C LEU A 269 2.84 -13.67 37.48
N ASN A 270 2.46 -12.48 37.90
CA ASN A 270 3.32 -11.57 38.65
C ASN A 270 3.75 -12.19 39.99
N ALA A 271 2.83 -12.86 40.71
CA ALA A 271 3.16 -13.57 41.95
C ALA A 271 4.20 -14.70 41.73
N HIS A 272 4.16 -15.38 40.58
CA HIS A 272 5.14 -16.40 40.23
C HIS A 272 6.50 -15.80 39.86
N GLN A 273 6.54 -14.68 39.13
CA GLN A 273 7.78 -13.96 38.80
C GLN A 273 8.48 -13.43 40.07
N LEU A 274 7.72 -12.81 40.98
CA LEU A 274 8.22 -12.33 42.27
C LEU A 274 8.75 -13.48 43.15
N ARG A 275 8.03 -14.62 43.18
CA ARG A 275 8.49 -15.79 43.94
C ARG A 275 9.80 -16.35 43.37
N LEU A 276 9.93 -16.43 42.05
CA LEU A 276 11.19 -16.80 41.38
C LEU A 276 12.34 -15.83 41.74
N ALA A 277 12.09 -14.52 41.71
CA ALA A 277 13.07 -13.51 42.12
C ALA A 277 13.46 -13.64 43.60
N SER A 278 12.52 -14.02 44.49
CA SER A 278 12.81 -14.25 45.91
C SER A 278 13.62 -15.52 46.20
N PHE A 279 13.55 -16.54 45.34
CA PHE A 279 14.44 -17.71 45.40
C PHE A 279 15.86 -17.37 44.93
N GLU A 280 16.03 -16.31 44.14
CA GLU A 280 17.34 -15.81 43.68
C GLU A 280 18.04 -14.89 44.70
N SER A 281 17.35 -14.45 45.77
CA SER A 281 17.89 -13.52 46.79
C SER A 281 18.23 -14.21 48.13
N PRO A 282 19.49 -14.19 48.63
CA PRO A 282 19.90 -15.05 49.74
C PRO A 282 19.55 -14.63 51.18
N ASP A 283 18.83 -13.53 51.48
CA ASP A 283 18.62 -13.16 52.89
C ASP A 283 17.42 -12.23 53.16
N LYS A 284 16.47 -12.66 54.02
CA LYS A 284 15.20 -11.94 54.29
C LYS A 284 15.35 -10.69 55.18
N ASN A 285 16.48 -10.52 55.88
CA ASN A 285 16.73 -9.32 56.68
C ASN A 285 17.38 -8.16 55.90
N ALA A 286 17.81 -8.39 54.65
CA ALA A 286 18.37 -7.37 53.77
C ALA A 286 17.30 -6.58 52.99
N GLY A 287 16.03 -7.03 52.99
CA GLY A 287 14.96 -6.44 52.18
C GLY A 287 14.54 -5.03 52.62
N GLN A 288 14.52 -4.73 53.93
CA GLN A 288 14.14 -3.40 54.41
C GLN A 288 15.19 -2.32 54.07
N ASP A 289 16.48 -2.62 54.25
CA ASP A 289 17.56 -1.69 53.88
C ASP A 289 17.64 -1.51 52.35
N HIS A 290 17.31 -2.56 51.59
CA HIS A 290 17.26 -2.51 50.13
C HIS A 290 16.19 -1.53 49.63
N PHE A 291 14.92 -1.67 50.04
CA PHE A 291 13.85 -0.78 49.58
C PHE A 291 14.06 0.68 50.00
N GLY A 292 14.62 0.92 51.19
CA GLY A 292 15.02 2.27 51.62
C GLY A 292 16.07 2.88 50.70
N SER A 293 17.08 2.10 50.30
CA SER A 293 18.12 2.55 49.36
C SER A 293 17.59 2.83 47.95
N GLU A 294 16.59 2.06 47.49
CA GLU A 294 15.93 2.26 46.20
C GLU A 294 15.05 3.51 46.21
N TYR A 295 14.32 3.77 47.29
CA TYR A 295 13.60 5.03 47.48
C TYR A 295 14.53 6.24 47.40
N ASP A 296 15.67 6.21 48.12
CA ASP A 296 16.64 7.31 48.12
C ASP A 296 17.28 7.50 46.74
N ARG A 297 17.45 6.43 45.98
CA ARG A 297 17.92 6.48 44.59
C ARG A 297 16.86 7.12 43.69
N LEU A 298 15.61 6.69 43.77
CA LEU A 298 14.49 7.21 42.99
C LEU A 298 14.32 8.72 43.24
N ASN A 299 14.30 9.13 44.51
CA ASN A 299 14.11 10.53 44.89
C ASN A 299 15.26 11.44 44.40
N ARG A 300 16.52 10.98 44.48
CA ARG A 300 17.66 11.70 43.91
C ARG A 300 17.61 11.78 42.38
N ALA A 301 17.19 10.70 41.72
CA ALA A 301 17.05 10.67 40.28
C ALA A 301 15.96 11.63 39.80
N PHE A 302 14.84 11.72 40.52
CA PHE A 302 13.78 12.69 40.27
C PHE A 302 14.29 14.14 40.38
N ALA A 303 14.95 14.49 41.48
CA ALA A 303 15.55 15.82 41.65
C ALA A 303 16.60 16.16 40.57
N THR A 304 17.31 15.16 40.06
CA THR A 304 18.31 15.34 39.00
C THR A 304 17.66 15.61 37.65
N ILE A 305 16.62 14.84 37.31
CA ILE A 305 15.91 14.94 36.03
C ILE A 305 15.18 16.27 35.88
N GLU A 306 14.69 16.87 36.98
CA GLU A 306 14.08 18.21 36.94
C GLU A 306 15.01 19.31 36.40
N ASN A 307 16.33 19.10 36.46
CA ASN A 307 17.32 20.07 35.97
C ASN A 307 17.71 19.86 34.50
N PHE A 308 17.07 18.94 33.78
CA PHE A 308 17.40 18.68 32.38
C PHE A 308 16.89 19.81 31.46
N GLU A 309 17.81 20.51 30.79
CA GLU A 309 17.46 21.58 29.84
C GLU A 309 16.82 21.05 28.55
N LYS A 310 17.20 19.85 28.11
CA LYS A 310 16.65 19.21 26.90
C LYS A 310 15.32 18.52 27.22
N LYS A 311 14.25 19.00 26.59
CA LYS A 311 12.89 18.48 26.82
C LYS A 311 12.73 17.00 26.46
N GLU A 312 13.43 16.47 25.46
CA GLU A 312 13.34 15.03 25.16
C GLU A 312 13.95 14.17 26.25
N LEU A 313 15.10 14.59 26.79
CA LEU A 313 15.78 13.88 27.88
C LEU A 313 14.97 13.97 29.18
N LEU A 314 14.37 15.14 29.46
CA LEU A 314 13.46 15.32 30.59
C LEU A 314 12.30 14.34 30.52
N ARG A 315 11.63 14.21 29.37
CA ARG A 315 10.49 13.30 29.18
C ARG A 315 10.87 11.83 29.31
N ALA A 316 11.95 11.42 28.63
CA ALA A 316 12.44 10.05 28.72
C ALA A 316 12.84 9.68 30.15
N GLY A 317 13.47 10.63 30.88
CA GLY A 317 13.80 10.47 32.29
C GLY A 317 12.56 10.33 33.17
N LEU A 318 11.56 11.20 33.01
CA LEU A 318 10.33 11.16 33.81
C LEU A 318 9.51 9.88 33.59
N LEU A 319 9.41 9.38 32.35
CA LEU A 319 8.71 8.12 32.06
C LEU A 319 9.40 6.93 32.73
N ARG A 320 10.72 6.86 32.63
CA ARG A 320 11.51 5.82 33.30
C ARG A 320 11.34 5.87 34.82
N LEU A 321 11.32 7.06 35.42
CA LEU A 321 11.12 7.21 36.86
C LEU A 321 9.70 6.83 37.30
N SER A 322 8.68 7.07 36.46
CA SER A 322 7.31 6.63 36.76
C SER A 322 7.25 5.10 36.86
N GLU A 323 7.86 4.40 35.90
CA GLU A 323 7.97 2.92 35.90
C GLU A 323 8.79 2.40 37.10
N GLU A 324 9.98 2.98 37.36
CA GLU A 324 10.81 2.61 38.53
C GLU A 324 10.05 2.84 39.85
N SER A 325 9.27 3.92 39.96
CA SER A 325 8.47 4.21 41.17
C SER A 325 7.29 3.25 41.36
N GLN A 326 6.63 2.85 40.28
CA GLN A 326 5.52 1.90 40.31
C GLN A 326 6.01 0.50 40.70
N ASN A 327 7.15 0.07 40.17
CA ASN A 327 7.75 -1.22 40.51
C ASN A 327 8.15 -1.29 41.99
N LEU A 328 8.72 -0.20 42.52
CA LEU A 328 9.08 -0.09 43.93
C LEU A 328 7.84 -0.11 44.85
N GLU A 329 6.77 0.58 44.49
CA GLU A 329 5.50 0.57 45.24
C GLU A 329 4.88 -0.83 45.28
N ILE A 330 4.84 -1.52 44.14
CA ILE A 330 4.36 -2.90 44.05
C ILE A 330 5.19 -3.81 44.95
N ALA A 331 6.52 -3.73 44.88
CA ALA A 331 7.40 -4.54 45.71
C ALA A 331 7.17 -4.31 47.21
N LEU A 332 6.98 -3.05 47.63
CA LEU A 332 6.71 -2.70 49.03
C LEU A 332 5.39 -3.26 49.56
N ILE A 333 4.35 -3.30 48.73
CA ILE A 333 3.02 -3.85 49.09
C ILE A 333 3.09 -5.36 49.35
N PHE A 334 3.96 -6.08 48.63
CA PHE A 334 4.06 -7.55 48.71
C PHE A 334 5.11 -8.04 49.71
N ASP A 335 6.24 -7.33 49.86
CA ASP A 335 7.39 -7.83 50.62
C ASP A 335 7.66 -7.08 51.94
N SER A 336 6.98 -5.95 52.22
CA SER A 336 7.24 -5.15 53.42
C SER A 336 5.96 -4.81 54.20
N ALA A 337 6.05 -4.78 55.54
CA ALA A 337 4.99 -4.24 56.40
C ALA A 337 5.24 -2.76 56.77
N ASP A 338 6.14 -2.07 56.06
CA ASP A 338 6.55 -0.71 56.38
C ASP A 338 5.62 0.32 55.72
N ALA A 339 4.57 0.69 56.46
CA ALA A 339 3.58 1.66 56.03
C ALA A 339 4.18 3.06 55.77
N ASP A 340 5.24 3.46 56.48
CA ASP A 340 5.87 4.77 56.31
C ASP A 340 6.64 4.85 54.99
N LEU A 341 7.42 3.81 54.67
CA LEU A 341 8.14 3.75 53.40
C LEU A 341 7.18 3.67 52.20
N SER A 342 6.08 2.91 52.34
CA SER A 342 5.03 2.83 51.32
C SER A 342 4.38 4.20 51.05
N GLU A 343 4.06 4.98 52.09
CA GLU A 343 3.47 6.32 51.95
C GLU A 343 4.45 7.30 51.26
N ARG A 344 5.74 7.20 51.60
CA ARG A 344 6.79 8.03 51.00
C ARG A 344 7.00 7.72 49.52
N VAL A 345 7.01 6.44 49.12
CA VAL A 345 7.10 6.03 47.71
C VAL A 345 5.87 6.52 46.93
N ALA A 346 4.66 6.33 47.47
CA ALA A 346 3.43 6.80 46.84
C ALA A 346 3.44 8.33 46.62
N THR A 347 4.00 9.09 47.58
CA THR A 347 4.14 10.54 47.46
C THR A 347 5.09 10.95 46.33
N VAL A 348 6.27 10.32 46.23
CA VAL A 348 7.25 10.61 45.16
C VAL A 348 6.68 10.22 43.79
N ARG A 349 5.98 9.08 43.71
CA ARG A 349 5.27 8.67 42.49
C ARG A 349 4.24 9.70 42.05
N ALA A 350 3.39 10.17 42.97
CA ALA A 350 2.39 11.19 42.65
C ALA A 350 3.02 12.48 42.09
N GLN A 351 4.20 12.87 42.60
CA GLN A 351 4.95 14.02 42.08
C GLN A 351 5.51 13.77 40.67
N ILE A 352 6.06 12.58 40.42
CA ILE A 352 6.55 12.17 39.09
C ILE A 352 5.39 12.18 38.09
N ASP A 353 4.26 11.56 38.42
CA ASP A 353 3.09 11.45 37.55
C ASP A 353 2.49 12.83 37.24
N GLN A 354 2.39 13.71 38.24
CA GLN A 354 1.97 15.09 38.04
C GLN A 354 2.89 15.83 37.06
N ARG A 355 4.21 15.60 37.16
CA ARG A 355 5.19 16.25 36.27
C ARG A 355 5.12 15.70 34.85
N VAL A 356 4.95 14.37 34.69
CA VAL A 356 4.71 13.71 33.39
C VAL A 356 3.48 14.31 32.71
N GLN A 357 2.36 14.40 33.43
CA GLN A 357 1.12 14.95 32.89
C GLN A 357 1.30 16.39 32.40
N LYS A 358 1.96 17.24 33.20
CA LYS A 358 2.24 18.63 32.82
C LYS A 358 3.07 18.74 31.53
N GLU A 359 4.10 17.90 31.36
CA GLU A 359 4.92 17.92 30.14
C GLU A 359 4.17 17.42 28.90
N ILE A 360 3.25 16.46 29.06
CA ILE A 360 2.33 16.00 28.00
C ILE A 360 1.42 17.15 27.56
N ASP A 361 0.83 17.86 28.53
CA ASP A 361 -0.06 18.99 28.26
C ASP A 361 0.70 20.13 27.55
N ASP A 362 1.88 20.49 28.04
CA ASP A 362 2.73 21.53 27.45
C ASP A 362 3.17 21.17 26.03
N PHE A 363 3.51 19.90 25.77
CA PHE A 363 3.83 19.42 24.42
C PHE A 363 2.63 19.53 23.49
N SER A 364 1.47 19.04 23.94
CA SER A 364 0.24 19.04 23.17
C SER A 364 -0.17 20.47 22.81
N GLN A 365 -0.04 21.42 23.75
CA GLN A 365 -0.28 22.83 23.48
C GLN A 365 0.71 23.43 22.47
N ALA A 366 2.00 23.12 22.59
CA ALA A 366 3.01 23.63 21.67
C ALA A 366 2.78 23.10 20.24
N GLU A 367 2.47 21.82 20.10
CA GLU A 367 2.23 21.20 18.79
C GLU A 367 0.91 21.69 18.17
N ASN A 368 -0.15 21.81 18.97
CA ASN A 368 -1.40 22.42 18.53
C ASN A 368 -1.20 23.86 18.04
N ARG A 369 -0.35 24.66 18.70
CA ARG A 369 -0.02 26.02 18.24
C ARG A 369 0.65 26.02 16.87
N LYS A 370 1.59 25.10 16.60
CA LYS A 370 2.21 24.99 15.27
C LYS A 370 1.19 24.67 14.19
N VAL A 371 0.29 23.71 14.47
CA VAL A 371 -0.77 23.33 13.54
C VAL A 371 -1.72 24.50 13.28
N ILE A 372 -2.09 25.27 14.32
CA ILE A 372 -2.93 26.47 14.17
C ILE A 372 -2.24 27.50 13.27
N ILE A 373 -0.98 27.83 13.53
CA ILE A 373 -0.22 28.80 12.72
C ILE A 373 -0.09 28.32 11.28
N ALA A 374 0.22 27.04 11.06
CA ALA A 374 0.30 26.46 9.72
C ALA A 374 -1.05 26.54 8.99
N ARG A 375 -2.16 26.28 9.69
CA ARG A 375 -3.52 26.41 9.14
C ARG A 375 -3.83 27.85 8.76
N GLU A 376 -3.49 28.83 9.59
CA GLU A 376 -3.68 30.25 9.28
C GLU A 376 -2.87 30.69 8.06
N LYS A 377 -1.60 30.29 7.97
CA LYS A 377 -0.75 30.52 6.79
C LYS A 377 -1.37 29.89 5.53
N TYR A 378 -1.85 28.65 5.63
CA TYR A 378 -2.52 27.94 4.56
C TYR A 378 -3.80 28.67 4.10
N GLN A 379 -4.69 29.07 5.02
CA GLN A 379 -5.90 29.82 4.69
C GLN A 379 -5.58 31.12 3.96
N ARG A 380 -4.57 31.87 4.42
CA ARG A 380 -4.15 33.12 3.80
C ARG A 380 -3.61 32.90 2.40
N TRP A 381 -2.72 31.92 2.22
CA TRP A 381 -2.22 31.55 0.90
C TRP A 381 -3.34 31.14 -0.05
N ALA A 382 -4.28 30.30 0.41
CA ALA A 382 -5.41 29.86 -0.38
C ALA A 382 -6.32 31.04 -0.80
N LEU A 383 -6.58 31.98 0.11
CA LEU A 383 -7.34 33.20 -0.21
C LEU A 383 -6.66 34.04 -1.29
N ASP A 384 -5.33 34.17 -1.26
CA ASP A 384 -4.58 34.88 -2.30
C ASP A 384 -4.69 34.15 -3.65
N GLN A 385 -4.59 32.81 -3.67
CA GLN A 385 -4.80 32.03 -4.89
C GLN A 385 -6.23 32.18 -5.45
N ILE A 386 -7.24 32.09 -4.59
CA ILE A 386 -8.65 32.28 -4.96
C ILE A 386 -8.86 33.68 -5.54
N ARG A 387 -8.23 34.70 -4.96
CA ARG A 387 -8.29 36.08 -5.48
C ARG A 387 -7.63 36.19 -6.86
N GLU A 388 -6.47 35.58 -7.07
CA GLU A 388 -5.79 35.60 -8.37
C GLU A 388 -6.61 34.87 -9.45
N ALA A 389 -7.20 33.71 -9.13
CA ALA A 389 -8.07 32.98 -10.05
C ALA A 389 -9.31 33.81 -10.45
N ASN A 390 -9.95 34.44 -9.45
CA ASN A 390 -11.16 35.23 -9.66
C ASN A 390 -10.97 36.44 -10.59
N LYS A 391 -9.75 36.96 -10.77
CA LYS A 391 -9.48 38.05 -11.74
C LYS A 391 -9.84 37.66 -13.18
N TYR A 392 -9.83 36.37 -13.48
CA TYR A 392 -10.03 35.83 -14.82
C TYR A 392 -11.18 34.84 -14.88
N ALA A 393 -11.93 34.63 -13.78
CA ALA A 393 -12.94 33.59 -13.69
C ALA A 393 -14.17 33.86 -14.58
N LYS A 394 -14.37 35.08 -15.08
CA LYS A 394 -15.41 35.40 -16.07
C LYS A 394 -14.80 35.70 -17.42
N LEU A 395 -15.44 35.20 -18.48
CA LEU A 395 -14.98 35.43 -19.85
C LEU A 395 -14.76 36.93 -20.17
N PRO A 396 -15.67 37.88 -19.86
CA PRO A 396 -15.44 39.30 -20.18
C PRO A 396 -14.21 39.91 -19.51
N GLU A 397 -13.85 39.43 -18.32
CA GLU A 397 -12.67 39.91 -17.58
C GLU A 397 -11.39 39.34 -18.21
N ALA A 398 -11.40 38.05 -18.57
CA ALA A 398 -10.32 37.40 -19.29
C ALA A 398 -10.10 38.03 -20.69
N THR A 399 -11.17 38.23 -21.47
CA THR A 399 -11.10 38.82 -22.81
C THR A 399 -10.69 40.29 -22.77
N ALA A 400 -11.08 41.05 -21.74
CA ALA A 400 -10.58 42.41 -21.54
C ALA A 400 -9.06 42.44 -21.35
N GLU A 401 -8.49 41.45 -20.68
CA GLU A 401 -7.03 41.35 -20.52
C GLU A 401 -6.34 40.96 -21.84
N VAL A 402 -6.94 40.06 -22.63
CA VAL A 402 -6.49 39.77 -24.01
C VAL A 402 -6.50 41.02 -24.87
N LYS A 403 -7.57 41.82 -24.80
CA LYS A 403 -7.69 43.07 -25.55
C LYS A 403 -6.62 44.08 -25.15
N ARG A 404 -6.41 44.29 -23.85
CA ARG A 404 -5.33 45.18 -23.35
C ARG A 404 -3.96 44.77 -23.85
N PHE A 405 -3.72 43.47 -24.01
CA PHE A 405 -2.48 42.99 -24.60
C PHE A 405 -2.36 43.38 -26.07
N PHE A 406 -3.41 43.19 -26.88
CA PHE A 406 -3.37 43.58 -28.29
C PHE A 406 -3.26 45.09 -28.48
N ASP A 407 -3.96 45.90 -27.69
CA ASP A 407 -3.85 47.36 -27.71
C ASP A 407 -2.41 47.83 -27.41
N ARG A 408 -1.69 47.11 -26.52
CA ARG A 408 -0.27 47.36 -26.25
C ARG A 408 0.62 46.93 -27.42
N CYS A 409 0.31 45.81 -28.06
CA CYS A 409 1.09 45.32 -29.20
C CYS A 409 0.99 46.26 -30.41
N GLU A 410 -0.16 46.88 -30.62
CA GLU A 410 -0.38 47.89 -31.67
C GLU A 410 0.58 49.08 -31.53
N THR A 411 0.78 49.54 -30.30
CA THR A 411 1.53 50.77 -30.00
C THR A 411 2.94 50.50 -29.44
N ALA A 412 3.41 49.25 -29.54
CA ALA A 412 4.64 48.80 -28.90
C ALA A 412 5.87 49.56 -29.42
N LYS A 413 6.55 50.28 -28.50
CA LYS A 413 7.84 50.94 -28.72
C LYS A 413 8.96 50.37 -27.85
N ASP A 414 8.59 49.73 -26.74
CA ASP A 414 9.51 49.19 -25.74
C ASP A 414 9.26 47.69 -25.51
N ASN A 415 10.26 47.03 -24.93
CA ASN A 415 10.16 45.63 -24.52
C ASN A 415 9.15 45.51 -23.36
N PHE A 416 8.17 44.62 -23.50
CA PHE A 416 7.08 44.47 -22.52
C PHE A 416 7.14 43.11 -21.85
N ASN A 417 7.22 43.09 -20.51
CA ASN A 417 7.10 41.86 -19.76
C ASN A 417 5.62 41.56 -19.50
N TRP A 418 5.06 40.69 -20.34
CA TRP A 418 3.68 40.30 -20.18
C TRP A 418 3.56 39.15 -19.18
N LEU A 419 3.19 39.50 -17.95
CA LEU A 419 3.02 38.56 -16.85
C LEU A 419 2.04 37.41 -17.18
N VAL A 420 1.05 37.65 -18.04
CA VAL A 420 0.01 36.67 -18.40
C VAL A 420 0.56 35.58 -19.31
N THR A 421 1.39 35.85 -20.33
CA THR A 421 2.01 34.78 -21.15
C THR A 421 3.11 34.03 -20.44
N ALA A 422 3.79 34.68 -19.49
CA ALA A 422 4.72 33.99 -18.61
C ALA A 422 3.98 33.04 -17.66
N ARG A 423 2.79 33.43 -17.18
CA ARG A 423 1.99 32.66 -16.23
C ARG A 423 1.10 31.60 -16.89
N TYR A 424 0.62 31.80 -18.11
CA TYR A 424 -0.37 30.93 -18.79
C TYR A 424 0.15 30.40 -20.14
N PRO A 425 0.75 29.20 -20.17
CA PRO A 425 1.38 28.63 -21.37
C PRO A 425 0.41 28.30 -22.51
N ALA A 426 -0.83 27.89 -22.23
CA ALA A 426 -1.82 27.57 -23.26
C ALA A 426 -2.11 28.78 -24.18
N MET A 427 -2.24 29.97 -23.59
CA MET A 427 -2.43 31.21 -24.33
C MET A 427 -1.29 31.47 -25.30
N ARG A 428 -0.04 31.29 -24.83
CA ARG A 428 1.17 31.43 -25.65
C ARG A 428 1.19 30.44 -26.82
N SER A 429 0.77 29.20 -26.57
CA SER A 429 0.69 28.14 -27.58
C SER A 429 -0.32 28.51 -28.67
N ILE A 430 -1.52 28.97 -28.27
CA ILE A 430 -2.57 29.41 -29.21
C ILE A 430 -2.08 30.60 -30.03
N LEU A 431 -1.54 31.64 -29.38
CA LEU A 431 -0.98 32.82 -30.05
C LEU A 431 0.12 32.46 -31.04
N SER A 432 1.06 31.58 -30.67
CA SER A 432 2.17 31.22 -31.55
C SER A 432 1.69 30.39 -32.75
N LYS A 433 0.74 29.48 -32.54
CA LYS A 433 0.14 28.67 -33.61
C LYS A 433 -0.71 29.51 -34.58
N SER A 434 -1.50 30.45 -34.06
CA SER A 434 -2.40 31.26 -34.88
C SER A 434 -1.68 32.36 -35.66
N THR A 435 -0.65 32.96 -35.06
CA THR A 435 0.10 34.06 -35.70
C THR A 435 1.32 33.58 -36.49
N GLY A 436 1.83 32.38 -36.21
CA GLY A 436 3.12 31.90 -36.70
C GLY A 436 4.33 32.62 -36.10
N VAL A 437 4.11 33.49 -35.10
CA VAL A 437 5.16 34.25 -34.41
C VAL A 437 5.55 33.51 -33.13
N ALA A 438 6.83 33.21 -32.97
CA ALA A 438 7.33 32.57 -31.76
C ALA A 438 7.31 33.56 -30.58
N VAL A 439 6.43 33.32 -29.60
CA VAL A 439 6.36 34.13 -28.38
C VAL A 439 7.33 33.55 -27.33
N PRO A 440 8.26 34.35 -26.77
CA PRO A 440 9.23 33.86 -25.80
C PRO A 440 8.57 33.31 -24.54
N SER A 441 9.17 32.28 -23.96
CA SER A 441 8.63 31.58 -22.78
C SER A 441 8.97 32.25 -21.45
N LYS A 442 10.03 33.07 -21.43
CA LYS A 442 10.51 33.84 -20.28
C LYS A 442 11.07 35.17 -20.76
N GLY A 443 10.99 36.19 -19.90
CA GLY A 443 11.53 37.53 -20.17
C GLY A 443 10.59 38.41 -21.01
N PRO A 444 11.01 39.66 -21.29
CA PRO A 444 10.17 40.61 -21.99
C PRO A 444 10.04 40.26 -23.48
N ILE A 445 8.88 40.53 -24.05
CA ILE A 445 8.60 40.40 -25.49
C ILE A 445 9.13 41.66 -26.18
N SER A 446 9.94 41.51 -27.23
CA SER A 446 10.49 42.68 -27.94
C SER A 446 9.40 43.46 -28.68
N ALA A 447 9.60 44.76 -28.89
CA ALA A 447 8.65 45.59 -29.63
C ALA A 447 8.38 45.05 -31.06
N GLU A 448 9.41 44.49 -31.71
CA GLU A 448 9.30 43.85 -33.02
C GLU A 448 8.36 42.63 -33.01
N ILE A 449 8.50 41.76 -32.01
CA ILE A 449 7.64 40.58 -31.85
C ILE A 449 6.20 41.03 -31.53
N GLN A 450 6.04 42.05 -30.69
CA GLN A 450 4.72 42.62 -30.35
C GLN A 450 4.00 43.15 -31.61
N GLN A 451 4.67 43.95 -32.43
CA GLN A 451 4.10 44.48 -33.68
C GLN A 451 3.80 43.36 -34.69
N ALA A 452 4.68 42.35 -34.79
CA ALA A 452 4.46 41.20 -35.67
C ALA A 452 3.22 40.39 -35.24
N ILE A 453 3.02 40.19 -33.93
CA ILE A 453 1.80 39.60 -33.38
C ILE A 453 0.61 40.46 -33.79
N PHE A 454 0.63 41.78 -33.53
CA PHE A 454 -0.49 42.66 -33.86
C PHE A 454 -0.86 42.62 -35.35
N GLN A 455 0.10 42.72 -36.26
CA GLN A 455 -0.17 42.69 -37.71
C GLN A 455 -0.80 41.35 -38.16
N LYS A 456 -0.34 40.24 -37.61
CA LYS A 456 -0.88 38.90 -37.92
C LYS A 456 -2.26 38.69 -37.31
N VAL A 457 -2.46 39.25 -36.13
CA VAL A 457 -3.70 39.22 -35.38
C VAL A 457 -4.73 40.11 -36.07
N ASP A 458 -4.43 41.35 -36.43
CA ASP A 458 -5.35 42.27 -37.12
C ASP A 458 -5.84 41.70 -38.46
N THR A 459 -4.96 41.01 -39.20
CA THR A 459 -5.33 40.33 -40.45
C THR A 459 -6.13 39.03 -40.26
N THR A 460 -6.11 38.43 -39.06
CA THR A 460 -6.73 37.11 -38.77
C THR A 460 -7.95 37.21 -37.83
N ILE A 461 -7.98 38.19 -36.92
CA ILE A 461 -8.99 38.42 -35.87
C ILE A 461 -10.32 38.84 -36.48
N ALA A 462 -10.31 39.61 -37.56
CA ALA A 462 -11.54 40.00 -38.26
C ALA A 462 -12.38 38.80 -38.74
N LYS A 463 -11.83 37.58 -38.75
CA LYS A 463 -12.45 36.40 -39.31
C LYS A 463 -12.93 35.33 -38.30
N TYR A 464 -12.42 35.29 -37.05
CA TYR A 464 -12.60 34.09 -36.18
C TYR A 464 -12.73 34.29 -34.65
N ASN A 465 -13.12 35.47 -34.12
CA ASN A 465 -13.42 35.66 -32.69
C ASN A 465 -12.36 35.12 -31.69
N TYR A 466 -11.08 35.31 -32.01
CA TYR A 466 -9.92 34.79 -31.26
C TYR A 466 -9.80 35.29 -29.82
N GLN A 467 -10.46 36.41 -29.48
CA GLN A 467 -10.41 36.97 -28.13
C GLN A 467 -11.07 36.02 -27.13
N ASP A 468 -12.21 35.41 -27.50
CA ASP A 468 -12.92 34.46 -26.65
C ASP A 468 -12.12 33.18 -26.46
N GLU A 469 -11.51 32.64 -27.52
CA GLU A 469 -10.67 31.43 -27.42
C GLU A 469 -9.47 31.63 -26.49
N LEU A 470 -8.79 32.78 -26.60
CA LEU A 470 -7.72 33.15 -25.69
C LEU A 470 -8.25 33.42 -24.27
N GLY A 471 -9.45 33.99 -24.15
CA GLY A 471 -10.13 34.20 -22.87
C GLY A 471 -10.41 32.88 -22.14
N TYR A 472 -10.99 31.89 -22.83
CA TYR A 472 -11.20 30.54 -22.28
C TYR A 472 -9.89 29.87 -21.87
N ALA A 473 -8.82 30.02 -22.67
CA ALA A 473 -7.51 29.47 -22.31
C ALA A 473 -6.94 30.11 -21.03
N ILE A 474 -7.12 31.42 -20.84
CA ILE A 474 -6.74 32.12 -19.61
C ILE A 474 -7.55 31.59 -18.42
N VAL A 475 -8.87 31.44 -18.56
CA VAL A 475 -9.75 30.90 -17.50
C VAL A 475 -9.27 29.52 -17.06
N GLY A 476 -9.04 28.61 -18.02
CA GLY A 476 -8.59 27.25 -17.73
C GLY A 476 -7.22 27.19 -17.06
N GLU A 477 -6.26 27.99 -17.52
CA GLU A 477 -4.93 28.08 -16.88
C GLU A 477 -4.98 28.71 -15.49
N ALA A 478 -5.87 29.67 -15.25
CA ALA A 478 -6.07 30.27 -13.93
C ALA A 478 -6.60 29.23 -12.92
N ILE A 479 -7.55 28.38 -13.32
CA ILE A 479 -8.02 27.25 -12.49
C ILE A 479 -6.87 26.30 -12.20
N LYS A 480 -6.13 25.86 -13.24
CA LYS A 480 -5.01 24.91 -13.09
C LYS A 480 -3.92 25.42 -12.16
N THR A 481 -3.54 26.69 -12.33
CA THR A 481 -2.40 27.28 -11.61
C THR A 481 -2.75 27.63 -10.17
N HIS A 482 -3.93 28.18 -9.93
CA HIS A 482 -4.26 28.79 -8.64
C HIS A 482 -5.21 27.94 -7.79
N LEU A 483 -6.18 27.24 -8.40
CA LEU A 483 -7.20 26.53 -7.63
C LEU A 483 -6.84 25.05 -7.42
N LEU A 484 -6.27 24.38 -8.43
CA LEU A 484 -6.03 22.93 -8.34
C LEU A 484 -4.97 22.52 -7.31
N ALA A 485 -4.07 23.41 -6.88
CA ALA A 485 -3.11 23.10 -5.83
C ALA A 485 -3.71 23.15 -4.41
N ILE A 486 -4.91 23.72 -4.26
CA ILE A 486 -5.60 23.84 -2.97
C ILE A 486 -6.27 22.51 -2.64
N ASP A 487 -6.01 22.00 -1.43
CA ASP A 487 -6.82 20.97 -0.79
C ASP A 487 -8.00 21.64 -0.07
N GLU A 488 -9.21 21.34 -0.53
CA GLU A 488 -10.44 21.90 0.01
C GLU A 488 -10.73 21.39 1.43
N THR A 489 -10.27 20.18 1.78
CA THR A 489 -10.53 19.57 3.09
C THR A 489 -9.81 20.29 4.24
N LEU A 490 -8.75 21.04 3.90
CA LEU A 490 -7.96 21.83 4.83
C LEU A 490 -8.48 23.26 4.99
N LEU A 491 -9.49 23.67 4.22
CA LEU A 491 -10.06 25.02 4.28
C LEU A 491 -11.08 25.16 5.40
N ASP A 492 -11.08 26.32 6.04
CA ASP A 492 -12.17 26.69 6.93
C ASP A 492 -13.43 26.96 6.10
N LEU A 493 -14.60 26.68 6.69
CA LEU A 493 -15.89 26.76 5.98
C LEU A 493 -16.08 28.05 5.16
N PRO A 494 -15.74 29.26 5.66
CA PRO A 494 -15.87 30.49 4.86
C PRO A 494 -14.93 30.52 3.64
N VAL A 495 -13.70 30.02 3.78
CA VAL A 495 -12.71 30.00 2.69
C VAL A 495 -13.08 28.92 1.67
N ALA A 496 -13.56 27.75 2.13
CA ALA A 496 -14.06 26.68 1.27
C ALA A 496 -15.23 27.16 0.39
N GLN A 497 -16.15 27.96 0.93
CA GLN A 497 -17.25 28.55 0.15
C GLN A 497 -16.74 29.50 -0.95
N LEU A 498 -15.73 30.32 -0.65
CA LEU A 498 -15.11 31.21 -1.64
C LEU A 498 -14.36 30.42 -2.72
N TYR A 499 -13.67 29.35 -2.33
CA TYR A 499 -13.01 28.43 -3.23
C TYR A 499 -14.01 27.79 -4.22
N ARG A 500 -15.07 27.16 -3.71
CA ARG A 500 -16.11 26.53 -4.54
C ARG A 500 -16.71 27.53 -5.51
N LYS A 501 -17.09 28.72 -5.02
CA LYS A 501 -17.63 29.78 -5.87
C LYS A 501 -16.67 30.18 -6.99
N ALA A 502 -15.38 30.34 -6.69
CA ALA A 502 -14.37 30.68 -7.69
C ALA A 502 -14.17 29.56 -8.71
N PHE A 503 -14.14 28.31 -8.24
CA PHE A 503 -14.01 27.13 -9.09
C PHE A 503 -15.21 26.98 -10.01
N ASP A 504 -16.43 26.99 -9.47
CA ASP A 504 -17.69 26.87 -10.22
C ASP A 504 -17.82 27.99 -11.26
N GLN A 505 -17.46 29.22 -10.90
CA GLN A 505 -17.53 30.35 -11.82
C GLN A 505 -16.59 30.18 -13.02
N GLY A 506 -15.34 29.75 -12.79
CA GLY A 506 -14.39 29.45 -13.85
C GLY A 506 -14.82 28.21 -14.66
N TRP A 507 -15.33 27.18 -13.99
CA TRP A 507 -15.77 25.94 -14.61
C TRP A 507 -16.96 26.15 -15.55
N ASN A 508 -17.99 26.86 -15.08
CA ASN A 508 -19.17 27.20 -15.87
C ASN A 508 -18.83 28.12 -17.04
N THR A 509 -17.82 28.98 -16.88
CA THR A 509 -17.31 29.77 -18.00
C THR A 509 -16.74 28.88 -19.11
N LEU A 510 -16.30 27.65 -18.79
CA LEU A 510 -15.77 26.70 -19.76
C LEU A 510 -16.82 25.68 -20.26
N ASP A 511 -18.11 25.87 -19.99
CA ASP A 511 -19.16 24.90 -20.37
C ASP A 511 -19.22 24.63 -21.88
N ASP A 512 -18.91 25.64 -22.70
CA ASP A 512 -18.83 25.51 -24.16
C ASP A 512 -17.48 24.94 -24.65
N LYS A 513 -16.59 24.53 -23.73
CA LYS A 513 -15.22 24.07 -23.97
C LYS A 513 -14.92 22.75 -23.23
N PRO A 514 -15.55 21.63 -23.63
CA PRO A 514 -15.40 20.34 -22.95
C PRO A 514 -13.95 19.82 -22.92
N ASP A 515 -13.15 20.10 -23.96
CA ASP A 515 -11.74 19.70 -24.00
C ASP A 515 -10.92 20.40 -22.89
N ALA A 516 -11.22 21.68 -22.61
CA ALA A 516 -10.56 22.43 -21.55
C ALA A 516 -10.97 21.91 -20.16
N GLN A 517 -12.26 21.62 -19.97
CA GLN A 517 -12.76 20.99 -18.74
C GLN A 517 -12.10 19.61 -18.51
N PHE A 518 -11.96 18.79 -19.55
CA PHE A 518 -11.27 17.51 -19.48
C PHE A 518 -9.79 17.66 -19.13
N GLU A 519 -9.09 18.63 -19.73
CA GLU A 519 -7.69 18.92 -19.40
C GLU A 519 -7.53 19.37 -17.93
N ILE A 520 -8.42 20.20 -17.43
CA ILE A 520 -8.41 20.64 -16.02
C ILE A 520 -8.64 19.45 -15.09
N ALA A 521 -9.62 18.60 -15.40
CA ALA A 521 -9.94 17.42 -14.60
C ALA A 521 -8.76 16.44 -14.53
N THR A 522 -8.14 16.14 -15.68
CA THR A 522 -6.95 15.26 -15.75
C THR A 522 -5.76 15.87 -15.02
N THR A 523 -5.52 17.17 -15.19
CA THR A 523 -4.45 17.89 -14.49
C THR A 523 -4.66 17.87 -12.98
N GLY A 524 -5.91 18.00 -12.51
CA GLY A 524 -6.26 17.99 -11.09
C GLY A 524 -5.91 16.69 -10.36
N ILE A 525 -5.82 15.57 -11.08
CA ILE A 525 -5.36 14.29 -10.53
C ILE A 525 -3.83 14.30 -10.32
N THR A 526 -3.10 15.05 -11.14
CA THR A 526 -1.63 15.05 -11.16
C THR A 526 -0.98 16.16 -10.35
N ILE A 527 -1.66 17.29 -10.13
CA ILE A 527 -1.10 18.42 -9.39
C ILE A 527 -1.02 18.06 -7.89
N PRO A 528 0.17 18.14 -7.28
CA PRO A 528 0.32 17.90 -5.85
C PRO A 528 -0.39 18.99 -5.06
N LYS A 529 -1.24 18.57 -4.13
CA LYS A 529 -1.91 19.47 -3.19
C LYS A 529 -0.92 19.99 -2.15
N LYS A 530 -1.08 21.25 -1.76
CA LYS A 530 -0.31 21.86 -0.68
C LYS A 530 -0.78 21.31 0.67
N THR A 531 0.15 20.83 1.51
CA THR A 531 -0.15 20.26 2.84
C THR A 531 0.19 21.24 3.97
N LEU A 532 -0.36 21.03 5.17
CA LEU A 532 -0.04 21.87 6.34
C LEU A 532 1.44 21.77 6.74
N GLU A 533 2.12 20.64 6.52
CA GLU A 533 3.54 20.51 6.87
C GLU A 533 4.42 21.49 6.08
N GLN A 534 4.05 21.77 4.82
CA GLN A 534 4.78 22.74 4.00
C GLN A 534 4.74 24.14 4.62
N PHE A 535 3.63 24.52 5.26
CA PHE A 535 3.49 25.82 5.92
C PHE A 535 4.00 25.82 7.38
N ALA A 536 4.10 24.64 7.99
CA ALA A 536 4.71 24.47 9.32
C ALA A 536 6.24 24.65 9.26
N ASN A 537 6.87 24.27 8.15
CA ASN A 537 8.33 24.28 7.97
C ASN A 537 8.87 25.53 7.23
N GLU A 538 7.99 26.38 6.69
CA GLU A 538 8.37 27.69 6.14
C GLU A 538 8.57 28.69 7.29
N GLU A 539 9.81 28.79 7.78
CA GLU A 539 10.27 29.87 8.69
C GLU A 539 10.41 31.21 7.97
#